data_AF-A0A955A0D2-F1
#
_entry.id   AF-A0A955A0D2-F1
#
_cell.length_a   1.000
_cell.length_b   1.000
_cell.length_c   1.000
_cell.angle_alpha   90.00
_cell.angle_beta   90.00
_cell.angle_gamma   90.00
#
_symmetry.space_group_name_H-M   'P 1'
#
loop_
_entity.id
_entity.type
_entity.pdbx_description
1 polymer ?
#
loop_
_entity_poly.entity_id
_entity_poly.type
_entity_poly.pdbx_seq_one_letter_code
_entity_poly.pdbx_strand_id
1 'polypeptide(L)'
;MSRKTHLTIASIALVICAVSVWQMVLKVRTFQKTAPREVFSVQRVDLRQFGFAGRDVRIDDITMPGGEDGIAVHYGDESFELRASMTPGHPDLPKLERHKNWLAVVRFAPALGIDLADLDNEIEAGNITDRLAIVTRTQRLGSDEETWGEIDRKAWKFDFYEFLPEGGFDHTSGHLASSRKAADPERGEIDRFSWQYPAAYQIMPNISFVPSVGGRPPAELPEIVHALSWTSPTAFVSCLIAVLSLALGLGPSRIRQPSNQTVQSV
;
A
#
# COMPACT_ATOMS: atom_id res chain seq x y z
N MET A 1 25.73 42.74 15.34
CA MET A 1 26.36 42.04 14.18
C MET A 1 26.18 42.89 12.93
N SER A 2 27.11 42.82 11.97
CA SER A 2 26.98 43.57 10.73
C SER A 2 26.00 42.89 9.77
N ARG A 3 25.41 43.65 8.85
CA ARG A 3 24.57 43.11 7.76
C ARG A 3 25.30 42.01 6.97
N LYS A 4 26.59 42.23 6.69
CA LYS A 4 27.46 41.25 6.02
C LYS A 4 27.51 39.94 6.81
N THR A 5 27.61 40.01 8.13
CA THR A 5 27.64 38.81 8.99
C THR A 5 26.35 37.99 8.87
N HIS A 6 25.18 38.63 8.91
CA HIS A 6 23.90 37.92 8.75
C HIS A 6 23.76 37.27 7.36
N LEU A 7 24.17 37.98 6.30
CA LEU A 7 24.15 37.42 4.94
C LEU A 7 25.11 36.24 4.80
N THR A 8 26.32 36.30 5.37
CA THR A 8 27.25 35.15 5.37
C THR A 8 26.67 33.95 6.10
N ILE A 9 26.04 34.14 7.27
CA ILE A 9 25.38 33.05 8.01
C ILE A 9 24.24 32.45 7.18
N ALA A 10 23.43 33.28 6.54
CA ALA A 10 22.36 32.82 5.66
C ALA A 10 22.90 31.97 4.51
N SER A 11 23.97 32.41 3.83
CA SER A 11 24.58 31.66 2.74
C SER A 11 25.12 30.30 3.20
N ILE A 12 25.83 30.26 4.33
CA ILE A 12 26.35 29.00 4.89
C ILE A 12 25.20 28.05 5.24
N ALA A 13 24.16 28.57 5.91
CA ALA A 13 23.00 27.78 6.30
C ALA A 13 22.24 27.22 5.07
N LEU A 14 22.11 27.99 3.99
CA LEU A 14 21.54 27.52 2.73
C LEU A 14 22.36 26.40 2.10
N VAL A 15 23.70 26.51 2.09
CA VAL A 15 24.58 25.45 1.57
C VAL A 15 24.42 24.17 2.40
N ILE A 16 24.39 24.28 3.73
CA ILE A 16 24.15 23.12 4.62
C ILE A 16 22.79 22.48 4.34
N CYS A 17 21.75 23.30 4.16
CA CYS A 17 20.40 22.82 3.84
C CYS A 17 20.40 22.06 2.50
N ALA A 18 20.98 22.64 1.45
CA ALA A 18 21.06 22.03 0.12
C ALA A 18 21.82 20.69 0.13
N VAL A 19 22.96 20.63 0.82
CA VAL A 19 23.74 19.37 0.99
C VAL A 19 22.93 18.34 1.77
N SER A 20 22.22 18.74 2.83
CA SER A 20 21.40 17.83 3.63
C SER A 20 20.21 17.26 2.84
N VAL A 21 19.54 18.09 2.04
CA VAL A 21 18.47 17.66 1.14
C VAL A 21 19.01 16.71 0.07
N TRP A 22 20.16 17.03 -0.53
CA TRP A 22 20.83 16.17 -1.50
C TRP A 22 21.16 14.79 -0.92
N GLN A 23 21.75 14.73 0.28
CA GLN A 23 22.03 13.47 0.98
C GLN A 23 20.76 12.68 1.29
N MET A 24 19.68 13.37 1.69
CA MET A 24 18.37 12.76 1.88
C MET A 24 17.84 12.12 0.59
N VAL A 25 17.90 12.81 -0.55
CA VAL A 25 17.50 12.25 -1.85
C VAL A 25 18.33 11.01 -2.20
N LEU A 26 19.65 11.06 -1.99
CA LEU A 26 20.51 9.91 -2.22
C LEU A 26 20.15 8.72 -1.33
N LYS A 27 19.87 8.96 -0.04
CA LYS A 27 19.45 7.91 0.89
C LYS A 27 18.12 7.27 0.51
N VAL A 28 17.13 8.07 0.12
CA VAL A 28 15.84 7.56 -0.37
C VAL A 28 16.04 6.71 -1.62
N ARG A 29 16.86 7.18 -2.58
CA ARG A 29 17.19 6.41 -3.78
C ARG A 29 17.92 5.11 -3.46
N THR A 30 18.88 5.13 -2.53
CA THR A 30 19.58 3.92 -2.09
C THR A 30 18.60 2.96 -1.42
N PHE A 31 17.75 3.44 -0.52
CA PHE A 31 16.74 2.63 0.16
C PHE A 31 15.81 1.93 -0.84
N GLN A 32 15.28 2.67 -1.83
CA GLN A 32 14.47 2.13 -2.91
C GLN A 32 15.20 1.09 -3.76
N LYS A 33 16.52 1.24 -3.95
CA LYS A 33 17.36 0.28 -4.70
C LYS A 33 17.73 -0.96 -3.91
N THR A 34 17.95 -0.83 -2.60
CA THR A 34 18.41 -1.95 -1.75
C THR A 34 17.27 -2.81 -1.25
N ALA A 35 16.04 -2.28 -1.23
CA ALA A 35 14.84 -3.01 -0.87
C ALA A 35 13.76 -2.74 -1.94
N PRO A 36 13.95 -3.22 -3.19
CA PRO A 36 12.91 -3.13 -4.20
C PRO A 36 11.71 -3.94 -3.69
N ARG A 37 10.60 -3.25 -3.44
CA ARG A 37 9.35 -3.85 -3.02
C ARG A 37 8.47 -4.00 -4.23
N GLU A 38 8.00 -5.21 -4.46
CA GLU A 38 7.01 -5.45 -5.50
C GLU A 38 5.70 -4.82 -5.08
N VAL A 39 5.21 -3.90 -5.90
CA VAL A 39 3.88 -3.31 -5.74
C VAL A 39 2.99 -4.04 -6.72
N PHE A 40 1.93 -4.68 -6.23
CA PHE A 40 0.99 -5.39 -7.07
C PHE A 40 -0.25 -4.53 -7.31
N SER A 41 -0.66 -4.45 -8.57
CA SER A 41 -2.03 -4.05 -8.91
C SER A 41 -2.91 -5.28 -8.89
N VAL A 42 -4.12 -5.14 -8.34
CA VAL A 42 -5.08 -6.21 -8.21
C VAL A 42 -6.43 -5.72 -8.74
N GLN A 43 -6.97 -6.43 -9.72
CA GLN A 43 -8.26 -6.17 -10.33
C GLN A 43 -9.19 -7.35 -10.08
N ARG A 44 -10.44 -7.07 -9.72
CA ARG A 44 -11.46 -8.10 -9.51
C ARG A 44 -12.05 -8.56 -10.84
N VAL A 45 -12.23 -9.87 -10.98
CA VAL A 45 -12.91 -10.49 -12.12
C VAL A 45 -14.25 -11.02 -11.63
N ASP A 46 -15.35 -10.42 -12.10
CA ASP A 46 -16.70 -10.85 -11.67
C ASP A 46 -17.35 -11.85 -12.63
N LEU A 47 -16.66 -12.25 -13.70
CA LEU A 47 -17.22 -13.17 -14.69
C LEU A 47 -17.16 -14.62 -14.19
N ARG A 48 -18.22 -15.39 -14.49
CA ARG A 48 -18.26 -16.84 -14.22
C ARG A 48 -17.50 -17.67 -15.25
N GLN A 49 -17.30 -17.12 -16.45
CA GLN A 49 -16.63 -17.78 -17.56
C GLN A 49 -15.73 -16.78 -18.27
N PHE A 50 -14.46 -17.11 -18.43
CA PHE A 50 -13.45 -16.29 -19.10
C PHE A 50 -12.22 -17.14 -19.45
N GLY A 51 -11.35 -16.65 -20.32
CA GLY A 51 -10.08 -17.30 -20.64
C GLY A 51 -8.93 -16.73 -19.81
N PHE A 52 -8.00 -17.58 -19.39
CA PHE A 52 -6.74 -17.19 -18.74
C PHE A 52 -5.61 -18.15 -19.16
N ALA A 53 -4.44 -17.62 -19.50
CA ALA A 53 -3.28 -18.41 -19.95
C ALA A 53 -3.60 -19.46 -21.04
N GLY A 54 -4.51 -19.13 -21.98
CA GLY A 54 -4.94 -20.02 -23.05
C GLY A 54 -5.88 -21.16 -22.62
N ARG A 55 -6.43 -21.11 -21.40
CA ARG A 55 -7.34 -22.10 -20.84
C ARG A 55 -8.66 -21.45 -20.43
N ASP A 56 -9.73 -22.21 -20.56
CA ASP A 56 -11.05 -21.77 -20.10
C ASP A 56 -11.16 -21.92 -18.59
N VAL A 57 -11.62 -20.84 -17.94
CA VAL A 57 -11.98 -20.80 -16.52
C VAL A 57 -13.51 -20.75 -16.43
N ARG A 58 -14.10 -21.65 -15.64
CA ARG A 58 -15.54 -21.69 -15.38
C ARG A 58 -15.82 -21.88 -13.90
N ILE A 59 -16.76 -21.11 -13.37
CA ILE A 59 -17.18 -21.15 -11.97
C ILE A 59 -18.68 -21.40 -11.89
N ASP A 60 -19.04 -22.57 -11.38
CA ASP A 60 -20.42 -23.02 -11.25
C ASP A 60 -20.81 -23.09 -9.76
N ASP A 61 -22.07 -22.76 -9.47
CA ASP A 61 -22.62 -22.97 -8.12
C ASP A 61 -22.93 -24.46 -7.95
N ILE A 62 -22.52 -25.04 -6.83
CA ILE A 62 -22.80 -26.44 -6.50
C ILE A 62 -23.42 -26.55 -5.11
N THR A 63 -24.12 -27.67 -4.88
CA THR A 63 -24.54 -28.07 -3.54
C THR A 63 -23.62 -29.18 -3.06
N MET A 64 -22.86 -28.91 -2.01
CA MET A 64 -21.92 -29.84 -1.40
C MET A 64 -22.65 -30.99 -0.69
N PRO A 65 -21.96 -32.13 -0.45
CA PRO A 65 -22.48 -33.19 0.41
C PRO A 65 -22.84 -32.62 1.80
N GLY A 66 -24.13 -32.67 2.14
CA GLY A 66 -24.68 -32.05 3.36
C GLY A 66 -25.63 -30.88 3.11
N GLY A 67 -25.83 -30.47 1.85
CA GLY A 67 -26.76 -29.40 1.49
C GLY A 67 -26.16 -27.99 1.64
N GLU A 68 -24.85 -27.90 1.88
CA GLU A 68 -24.14 -26.63 1.99
C GLU A 68 -23.88 -26.04 0.61
N ASP A 69 -23.95 -24.72 0.48
CA ASP A 69 -23.58 -24.04 -0.75
C ASP A 69 -22.06 -24.12 -0.99
N GLY A 70 -21.67 -24.22 -2.25
CA GLY A 70 -20.28 -24.17 -2.68
C GLY A 70 -20.15 -23.71 -4.13
N ILE A 71 -18.91 -23.67 -4.61
CA ILE A 71 -18.62 -23.48 -6.02
C ILE A 71 -17.70 -24.58 -6.54
N ALA A 72 -17.90 -25.00 -7.77
CA ALA A 72 -16.93 -25.77 -8.55
C ALA A 72 -16.17 -24.82 -9.45
N VAL A 73 -14.84 -24.87 -9.37
CA VAL A 73 -13.93 -24.10 -10.21
C VAL A 73 -13.30 -25.06 -11.21
N HIS A 74 -13.43 -24.76 -12.49
CA HIS A 74 -12.84 -25.49 -13.59
C HIS A 74 -11.78 -24.63 -14.28
N TYR A 75 -10.63 -25.21 -14.57
CA TYR A 75 -9.51 -24.57 -15.26
C TYR A 75 -8.86 -25.55 -16.24
N GLY A 76 -9.28 -25.50 -17.51
CA GLY A 76 -8.98 -26.55 -18.46
C GLY A 76 -9.50 -27.91 -17.99
N ASP A 77 -8.61 -28.88 -17.86
CA ASP A 77 -8.95 -30.25 -17.42
C ASP A 77 -8.97 -30.42 -15.90
N GLU A 78 -8.53 -29.40 -15.14
CA GLU A 78 -8.48 -29.46 -13.69
C GLU A 78 -9.70 -28.79 -13.05
N SER A 79 -10.12 -29.32 -11.91
CA SER A 79 -11.22 -28.74 -11.15
C SER A 79 -11.05 -28.96 -9.66
N PHE A 80 -11.55 -28.01 -8.87
CA PHE A 80 -11.67 -28.17 -7.42
C PHE A 80 -12.96 -27.53 -6.90
N GLU A 81 -13.40 -28.02 -5.75
CA GLU A 81 -14.62 -27.55 -5.09
C GLU A 81 -14.26 -26.69 -3.88
N LEU A 82 -14.95 -25.56 -3.75
CA LEU A 82 -14.82 -24.66 -2.61
C LEU A 82 -16.14 -24.61 -1.87
N ARG A 83 -16.08 -24.96 -0.58
CA ARG A 83 -17.20 -24.80 0.35
C ARG A 83 -17.38 -23.31 0.66
N ALA A 84 -18.62 -22.83 0.65
CA ALA A 84 -18.90 -21.48 1.11
C ALA A 84 -18.57 -21.34 2.60
N SER A 85 -17.67 -20.43 2.93
CA SER A 85 -17.27 -20.14 4.31
C SER A 85 -18.24 -19.18 5.02
N MET A 86 -19.12 -18.53 4.25
CA MET A 86 -20.17 -17.64 4.72
C MET A 86 -21.44 -17.86 3.92
N THR A 87 -22.58 -17.43 4.45
CA THR A 87 -23.87 -17.54 3.73
C THR A 87 -23.81 -16.75 2.42
N PRO A 88 -23.98 -17.38 1.25
CA PRO A 88 -24.00 -16.65 -0.02
C PRO A 88 -25.21 -15.70 -0.10
N GLY A 89 -25.10 -14.68 -0.94
CA GLY A 89 -26.20 -13.80 -1.28
C GLY A 89 -27.33 -14.50 -2.04
N HIS A 90 -28.31 -13.69 -2.46
CA HIS A 90 -29.47 -14.19 -3.20
C HIS A 90 -29.05 -14.90 -4.51
N PRO A 91 -29.65 -16.06 -4.85
CA PRO A 91 -29.28 -16.84 -6.04
C PRO A 91 -29.47 -16.09 -7.37
N ASP A 92 -30.43 -15.16 -7.43
CA ASP A 92 -30.70 -14.36 -8.63
C ASP A 92 -29.68 -13.23 -8.89
N LEU A 93 -28.70 -13.05 -8.00
CA LEU A 93 -27.64 -12.07 -8.23
C LEU A 93 -26.79 -12.48 -9.43
N PRO A 94 -26.49 -11.54 -10.35
CA PRO A 94 -25.74 -11.87 -11.54
C PRO A 94 -24.28 -12.22 -11.18
N LYS A 95 -23.58 -12.88 -12.11
CA LYS A 95 -22.12 -13.00 -12.03
C LYS A 95 -21.69 -13.72 -10.73
N LEU A 96 -20.54 -13.33 -10.16
CA LEU A 96 -20.05 -13.79 -8.86
C LEU A 96 -20.55 -12.94 -7.68
N GLU A 97 -21.53 -12.04 -7.89
CA GLU A 97 -22.01 -11.11 -6.86
C GLU A 97 -22.63 -11.85 -5.67
N ARG A 98 -23.22 -13.03 -5.92
CA ARG A 98 -23.73 -13.96 -4.89
C ARG A 98 -22.66 -14.33 -3.86
N HIS A 99 -21.39 -14.40 -4.25
CA HIS A 99 -20.30 -14.91 -3.40
C HIS A 99 -19.38 -13.80 -2.88
N LYS A 100 -19.68 -12.53 -3.15
CA LYS A 100 -18.76 -11.41 -2.94
C LYS A 100 -18.30 -11.19 -1.50
N ASN A 101 -19.07 -11.68 -0.54
CA ASN A 101 -18.81 -11.56 0.89
C ASN A 101 -17.72 -12.52 1.37
N TRP A 102 -17.45 -13.60 0.65
CA TRP A 102 -16.46 -14.58 1.05
C TRP A 102 -15.47 -14.96 -0.05
N LEU A 103 -15.75 -14.61 -1.31
CA LEU A 103 -14.94 -14.96 -2.47
C LEU A 103 -14.74 -13.78 -3.43
N ALA A 104 -13.53 -13.69 -3.96
CA ALA A 104 -13.22 -12.92 -5.17
C ALA A 104 -12.28 -13.70 -6.07
N VAL A 105 -12.49 -13.56 -7.38
CA VAL A 105 -11.48 -13.88 -8.38
C VAL A 105 -10.71 -12.59 -8.65
N VAL A 106 -9.40 -12.66 -8.60
CA VAL A 106 -8.52 -11.51 -8.79
C VAL A 106 -7.48 -11.78 -9.85
N ARG A 107 -7.33 -10.82 -10.76
CA ARG A 107 -6.23 -10.71 -11.70
C ARG A 107 -5.20 -9.75 -11.10
N PHE A 108 -3.93 -10.09 -11.12
CA PHE A 108 -2.90 -9.26 -10.52
C PHE A 108 -1.59 -9.29 -11.29
N ALA A 109 -0.83 -8.20 -11.19
CA ALA A 109 0.45 -8.05 -11.85
C ALA A 109 1.35 -7.07 -11.07
N PRO A 110 2.69 -7.20 -11.18
CA PRO A 110 3.60 -6.16 -10.71
C PRO A 110 3.32 -4.83 -11.43
N ALA A 111 3.18 -3.75 -10.67
CA ALA A 111 2.82 -2.42 -11.14
C ALA A 111 3.85 -1.34 -10.77
N LEU A 112 5.07 -1.75 -10.38
CA LEU A 112 6.08 -0.79 -9.94
C LEU A 112 6.51 0.13 -11.10
N GLY A 113 6.18 1.42 -10.99
CA GLY A 113 6.61 2.45 -11.93
C GLY A 113 5.73 2.61 -13.16
N ILE A 114 4.54 2.00 -13.18
CA ILE A 114 3.58 2.08 -14.28
C ILE A 114 2.28 2.68 -13.74
N ASP A 115 1.65 3.56 -14.50
CA ASP A 115 0.32 4.08 -14.12
C ASP A 115 -0.73 2.97 -14.25
N LEU A 116 -1.75 2.98 -13.38
CA LEU A 116 -2.79 1.95 -13.40
C LEU A 116 -3.55 1.91 -14.73
N ALA A 117 -3.69 3.06 -15.40
CA ALA A 117 -4.32 3.15 -16.71
C ALA A 117 -3.48 2.49 -17.82
N ASP A 118 -2.15 2.48 -17.68
CA ASP A 118 -1.23 1.89 -18.65
C ASP A 118 -1.01 0.40 -18.41
N LEU A 119 -1.25 -0.08 -17.17
CA LEU A 119 -1.05 -1.47 -16.80
C LEU A 119 -1.86 -2.44 -17.67
N ASP A 120 -3.12 -2.13 -17.94
CA ASP A 120 -3.98 -2.99 -18.76
C ASP A 120 -3.42 -3.10 -20.19
N ASN A 121 -2.92 -2.00 -20.76
CA ASN A 121 -2.30 -1.99 -22.08
C ASN A 121 -1.00 -2.82 -22.11
N GLU A 122 -0.18 -2.73 -21.06
CA GLU A 122 1.08 -3.48 -20.95
C GLU A 122 0.85 -4.99 -20.76
N ILE A 123 -0.24 -5.36 -20.07
CA ILE A 123 -0.69 -6.75 -19.95
C ILE A 123 -1.18 -7.25 -21.32
N GLU A 124 -2.03 -6.48 -22.02
CA GLU A 124 -2.54 -6.83 -23.35
C GLU A 124 -1.42 -6.94 -24.39
N ALA A 125 -0.39 -6.09 -24.29
CA ALA A 125 0.80 -6.15 -25.13
C ALA A 125 1.72 -7.35 -24.81
N GLY A 126 1.49 -8.05 -23.70
CA GLY A 126 2.32 -9.17 -23.24
C GLY A 126 3.66 -8.75 -22.64
N ASN A 127 3.84 -7.47 -22.31
CA ASN A 127 5.06 -6.96 -21.67
C ASN A 127 5.10 -7.29 -20.18
N ILE A 128 3.92 -7.42 -19.56
CA ILE A 128 3.76 -7.80 -18.15
C ILE A 128 2.95 -9.08 -18.09
N THR A 129 3.49 -10.09 -17.42
CA THR A 129 2.78 -11.33 -17.14
C THR A 129 1.80 -11.10 -15.98
N ASP A 130 0.52 -11.19 -16.28
CA ASP A 130 -0.53 -11.22 -15.28
C ASP A 130 -0.71 -12.61 -14.69
N ARG A 131 -1.26 -12.64 -13.47
CA ARG A 131 -1.56 -13.85 -12.70
C ARG A 131 -3.01 -13.80 -12.27
N LEU A 132 -3.58 -14.97 -12.02
CA LEU A 132 -4.98 -15.12 -11.62
C LEU A 132 -5.04 -15.94 -10.33
N ALA A 133 -5.88 -15.50 -9.39
CA ALA A 133 -6.14 -16.25 -8.17
C ALA A 133 -7.61 -16.16 -7.74
N ILE A 134 -8.07 -17.20 -7.05
CA ILE A 134 -9.27 -17.11 -6.20
C ILE A 134 -8.81 -16.83 -4.78
N VAL A 135 -9.44 -15.85 -4.16
CA VAL A 135 -9.24 -15.52 -2.75
C VAL A 135 -10.52 -15.81 -2.02
N THR A 136 -10.43 -16.61 -0.96
CA THR A 136 -11.53 -16.85 -0.05
C THR A 136 -11.23 -16.30 1.34
N ARG A 137 -12.26 -15.88 2.05
CA ARG A 137 -12.20 -15.42 3.43
C ARG A 137 -12.94 -16.42 4.31
N THR A 138 -12.24 -16.97 5.28
CA THR A 138 -12.82 -17.87 6.29
C THR A 138 -12.90 -17.13 7.62
N GLN A 139 -14.10 -17.07 8.19
CA GLN A 139 -14.31 -16.56 9.55
C GLN A 139 -13.95 -17.64 10.59
N ARG A 140 -13.63 -17.19 11.81
CA ARG A 140 -13.40 -18.12 12.92
C ARG A 140 -14.71 -18.83 13.26
N LEU A 141 -14.66 -20.16 13.42
CA LEU A 141 -15.83 -20.93 13.85
C LEU A 141 -16.42 -20.34 15.15
N GLY A 142 -17.73 -20.06 15.11
CA GLY A 142 -18.47 -19.49 16.23
C GLY A 142 -18.54 -17.96 16.29
N SER A 143 -17.97 -17.22 15.32
CA SER A 143 -18.26 -15.79 15.18
C SER A 143 -19.61 -15.59 14.51
N ASP A 144 -20.48 -14.81 15.13
CA ASP A 144 -21.74 -14.37 14.52
C ASP A 144 -21.45 -13.34 13.40
N GLU A 145 -21.87 -13.67 12.18
CA GLU A 145 -21.66 -12.87 10.97
C GLU A 145 -22.27 -11.47 11.09
N GLU A 146 -23.42 -11.36 11.77
CA GLU A 146 -24.21 -10.13 11.82
C GLU A 146 -23.71 -9.13 12.88
N THR A 147 -23.09 -9.62 13.95
CA THR A 147 -22.78 -8.78 15.13
C THR A 147 -21.29 -8.47 15.31
N TRP A 148 -20.43 -9.48 15.25
CA TRP A 148 -19.00 -9.35 15.64
C TRP A 148 -18.02 -9.79 14.54
N GLY A 149 -18.45 -10.65 13.60
CA GLY A 149 -17.63 -11.18 12.53
C GLY A 149 -17.05 -10.11 11.60
N GLU A 150 -17.75 -8.99 11.40
CA GLU A 150 -17.25 -7.86 10.61
C GLU A 150 -16.13 -7.04 11.30
N ILE A 151 -16.09 -7.06 12.64
CA ILE A 151 -15.25 -6.17 13.43
C ILE A 151 -13.87 -6.78 13.69
N ASP A 152 -13.79 -8.10 13.93
CA ASP A 152 -12.52 -8.76 14.21
C ASP A 152 -11.76 -9.20 12.95
N ARG A 153 -11.28 -8.20 12.19
CA ARG A 153 -10.46 -8.40 10.99
C ARG A 153 -9.20 -9.23 11.24
N LYS A 154 -8.72 -9.31 12.49
CA LYS A 154 -7.53 -10.09 12.86
C LYS A 154 -7.83 -11.58 12.92
N ALA A 155 -9.09 -11.96 13.15
CA ALA A 155 -9.51 -13.35 13.18
C ALA A 155 -9.77 -13.93 11.78
N TRP A 156 -9.81 -13.11 10.74
CA TRP A 156 -10.06 -13.57 9.37
C TRP A 156 -8.86 -14.34 8.84
N LYS A 157 -9.11 -15.55 8.34
CA LYS A 157 -8.17 -16.32 7.56
C LYS A 157 -8.49 -16.12 6.09
N PHE A 158 -7.45 -16.06 5.27
CA PHE A 158 -7.55 -15.98 3.83
C PHE A 158 -6.89 -17.20 3.21
N ASP A 159 -7.55 -17.80 2.23
CA ASP A 159 -7.00 -18.87 1.41
C ASP A 159 -6.88 -18.35 -0.03
N PHE A 160 -5.75 -18.64 -0.66
CA PHE A 160 -5.35 -18.14 -1.97
C PHE A 160 -5.08 -19.33 -2.88
N TYR A 161 -5.85 -19.42 -3.97
CA TYR A 161 -5.74 -20.46 -4.97
C TYR A 161 -5.26 -19.82 -6.27
N GLU A 162 -3.95 -19.88 -6.53
CA GLU A 162 -3.35 -19.28 -7.71
C GLU A 162 -3.39 -20.25 -8.90
N PHE A 163 -3.82 -19.75 -10.05
CA PHE A 163 -3.91 -20.52 -11.29
C PHE A 163 -2.53 -20.56 -11.95
N LEU A 164 -1.97 -21.75 -12.09
CA LEU A 164 -0.67 -21.92 -12.74
C LEU A 164 -0.83 -21.93 -14.28
N PRO A 165 0.05 -21.29 -15.06
CA PRO A 165 -0.05 -21.27 -16.53
C PRO A 165 -0.11 -22.68 -17.16
N GLU A 166 0.63 -23.63 -16.59
CA GLU A 166 0.68 -25.03 -17.00
C GLU A 166 -0.57 -25.85 -16.65
N GLY A 167 -1.49 -25.29 -15.85
CA GLY A 167 -2.64 -25.99 -15.30
C GLY A 167 -2.53 -26.18 -13.79
N GLY A 168 -3.69 -26.29 -13.15
CA GLY A 168 -3.79 -26.52 -11.72
C GLY A 168 -3.62 -25.30 -10.84
N PHE A 169 -3.45 -25.57 -9.55
CA PHE A 169 -3.59 -24.58 -8.49
C PHE A 169 -2.48 -24.67 -7.45
N ASP A 170 -1.86 -23.55 -7.12
CA ASP A 170 -1.08 -23.41 -5.91
C ASP A 170 -1.96 -22.87 -4.77
N HIS A 171 -1.84 -23.45 -3.57
CA HIS A 171 -2.65 -23.08 -2.42
C HIS A 171 -1.79 -22.55 -1.29
N THR A 172 -2.07 -21.31 -0.89
CA THR A 172 -1.48 -20.70 0.30
C THR A 172 -2.57 -20.16 1.21
N SER A 173 -2.28 -20.05 2.51
CA SER A 173 -3.25 -19.50 3.46
C SER A 173 -2.56 -18.70 4.55
N GLY A 174 -3.24 -17.67 5.05
CA GLY A 174 -2.69 -16.80 6.08
C GLY A 174 -3.68 -15.77 6.62
N HIS A 175 -3.21 -15.00 7.60
CA HIS A 175 -3.95 -13.91 8.22
C HIS A 175 -3.31 -12.56 7.85
N LEU A 176 -4.07 -11.47 7.94
CA LEU A 176 -3.48 -10.14 7.75
C LEU A 176 -2.49 -9.83 8.87
N ALA A 177 -1.36 -9.23 8.50
CA ALA A 177 -0.33 -8.81 9.44
C ALA A 177 -0.91 -7.92 10.55
N SER A 178 -0.80 -8.39 11.80
CA SER A 178 -1.37 -7.75 12.98
C SER A 178 -0.59 -6.51 13.43
N SER A 179 0.71 -6.49 13.13
CA SER A 179 1.65 -5.44 13.51
C SER A 179 1.82 -4.43 12.37
N ARG A 180 1.77 -3.12 12.67
CA ARG A 180 2.07 -2.05 11.70
C ARG A 180 3.56 -1.94 11.35
N LYS A 181 4.43 -2.70 12.03
CA LYS A 181 5.87 -2.64 11.80
C LYS A 181 6.17 -3.35 10.49
N ALA A 182 7.08 -2.78 9.71
CA ALA A 182 7.66 -3.42 8.53
C ALA A 182 8.68 -4.51 8.91
N ALA A 183 8.34 -5.31 9.92
CA ALA A 183 9.09 -6.50 10.27
C ALA A 183 8.67 -7.66 9.34
N ASP A 184 9.53 -8.66 9.23
CA ASP A 184 9.19 -9.91 8.54
C ASP A 184 7.85 -10.46 9.09
N PRO A 185 6.97 -10.97 8.22
CA PRO A 185 5.67 -11.48 8.65
C PRO A 185 5.84 -12.60 9.68
N GLU A 186 5.02 -12.58 10.73
CA GLU A 186 4.99 -13.71 11.67
C GLU A 186 4.50 -14.98 10.98
N ARG A 187 4.76 -16.15 11.58
CA ARG A 187 4.35 -17.42 10.98
C ARG A 187 2.83 -17.45 10.75
N GLY A 188 2.44 -17.53 9.48
CA GLY A 188 1.02 -17.55 9.07
C GLY A 188 0.42 -16.16 8.82
N GLU A 189 1.19 -15.09 8.96
CA GLU A 189 0.81 -13.77 8.45
C GLU A 189 1.16 -13.65 6.96
N ILE A 190 0.32 -12.95 6.22
CA ILE A 190 0.54 -12.58 4.83
C ILE A 190 1.55 -11.45 4.78
N ASP A 191 2.59 -11.60 3.95
CA ASP A 191 3.55 -10.54 3.70
C ASP A 191 2.86 -9.30 3.09
N ARG A 192 3.12 -8.12 3.65
CA ARG A 192 2.57 -6.84 3.17
C ARG A 192 3.01 -6.50 1.74
N PHE A 193 4.13 -7.05 1.30
CA PHE A 193 4.68 -6.80 -0.04
C PHE A 193 4.36 -7.91 -1.03
N SER A 194 3.64 -8.95 -0.63
CA SER A 194 3.16 -9.96 -1.57
C SER A 194 1.83 -9.54 -2.19
N TRP A 195 1.48 -10.15 -3.33
CA TRP A 195 0.20 -9.93 -4.00
C TRP A 195 -1.01 -10.36 -3.15
N GLN A 196 -0.82 -11.34 -2.25
CA GLN A 196 -1.87 -11.84 -1.36
C GLN A 196 -2.42 -10.73 -0.45
N TYR A 197 -1.59 -9.76 -0.07
CA TYR A 197 -2.01 -8.67 0.82
C TYR A 197 -3.08 -7.77 0.16
N PRO A 198 -2.84 -7.09 -0.98
CA PRO A 198 -3.87 -6.31 -1.66
C PRO A 198 -5.04 -7.18 -2.15
N ALA A 199 -4.80 -8.46 -2.48
CA ALA A 199 -5.85 -9.39 -2.87
C ALA A 199 -6.84 -9.69 -1.73
N ALA A 200 -6.35 -9.88 -0.50
CA ALA A 200 -7.20 -10.06 0.68
C ALA A 200 -8.13 -8.86 0.90
N TYR A 201 -7.69 -7.62 0.63
CA TYR A 201 -8.52 -6.42 0.75
C TYR A 201 -9.73 -6.40 -0.21
N GLN A 202 -9.69 -7.13 -1.33
CA GLN A 202 -10.77 -7.17 -2.32
C GLN A 202 -12.05 -7.87 -1.83
N ILE A 203 -11.94 -8.68 -0.77
CA ILE A 203 -13.06 -9.42 -0.16
C ILE A 203 -13.42 -8.94 1.24
N MET A 204 -12.78 -7.87 1.71
CA MET A 204 -13.11 -7.29 3.01
C MET A 204 -14.30 -6.30 2.85
N PRO A 205 -15.35 -6.43 3.68
CA PRO A 205 -16.48 -5.52 3.65
C PRO A 205 -16.06 -4.10 4.07
N ASN A 206 -16.62 -3.10 3.40
CA ASN A 206 -16.63 -1.69 3.82
C ASN A 206 -15.27 -1.12 4.24
N ILE A 207 -14.19 -1.48 3.53
CA ILE A 207 -12.95 -0.74 3.67
C ILE A 207 -13.00 0.43 2.70
N SER A 208 -13.52 1.57 3.16
CA SER A 208 -13.42 2.87 2.47
C SER A 208 -11.97 3.33 2.22
N PHE A 209 -11.00 2.50 2.61
CA PHE A 209 -9.57 2.65 2.44
C PHE A 209 -9.02 1.34 1.85
N VAL A 210 -9.24 1.08 0.56
CA VAL A 210 -8.27 0.24 -0.15
C VAL A 210 -6.97 1.04 -0.08
N PRO A 211 -5.89 0.52 0.52
CA PRO A 211 -4.59 1.19 0.42
C PRO A 211 -4.31 1.31 -1.07
N SER A 212 -4.55 2.50 -1.61
CA SER A 212 -4.38 2.79 -3.03
C SER A 212 -2.98 2.32 -3.41
N VAL A 213 -2.92 1.44 -4.40
CA VAL A 213 -1.69 1.01 -5.06
C VAL A 213 -0.95 2.29 -5.44
N GLY A 214 0.08 2.66 -4.67
CA GLY A 214 0.85 3.91 -4.85
C GLY A 214 0.47 5.13 -3.99
N GLY A 215 -0.48 5.05 -3.05
CA GLY A 215 -1.10 6.23 -2.44
C GLY A 215 -1.24 6.26 -0.91
N ARG A 216 -0.24 5.84 -0.11
CA ARG A 216 0.17 6.42 1.21
C ARG A 216 0.93 5.40 2.06
N PRO A 217 1.81 5.84 2.98
CA PRO A 217 2.70 4.96 3.73
C PRO A 217 2.22 4.80 5.18
N PRO A 218 1.71 3.63 5.62
CA PRO A 218 1.51 3.39 7.05
C PRO A 218 2.65 2.56 7.69
N ALA A 219 3.48 1.88 6.90
CA ALA A 219 4.65 1.15 7.39
C ALA A 219 5.99 1.83 7.05
N GLU A 220 6.01 2.72 6.05
CA GLU A 220 7.26 3.26 5.50
C GLU A 220 7.72 4.57 6.15
N LEU A 221 6.82 5.39 6.72
CA LEU A 221 7.22 6.64 7.36
C LEU A 221 8.24 6.41 8.48
N PRO A 222 8.05 5.44 9.40
CA PRO A 222 9.06 5.17 10.42
C PRO A 222 10.40 4.73 9.82
N GLU A 223 10.40 3.81 8.83
CA GLU A 223 11.64 3.30 8.22
C GLU A 223 12.37 4.37 7.41
N ILE A 224 11.64 5.15 6.61
CA ILE A 224 12.18 6.28 5.87
C ILE A 224 12.70 7.31 6.86
N VAL A 225 11.96 7.68 7.90
CA VAL A 225 12.42 8.62 8.93
C VAL A 225 13.69 8.09 9.62
N HIS A 226 13.78 6.79 9.91
CA HIS A 226 14.99 6.15 10.42
C HIS A 226 16.16 6.21 9.41
N ALA A 227 15.90 5.95 8.12
CA ALA A 227 16.90 6.01 7.06
C ALA A 227 17.41 7.45 6.83
N LEU A 228 16.52 8.44 6.91
CA LEU A 228 16.86 9.86 6.85
C LEU A 228 17.78 10.25 8.00
N SER A 229 17.56 9.73 9.21
CA SER A 229 18.43 9.97 10.36
C SER A 229 18.63 11.49 10.60
N TRP A 230 19.84 11.92 10.98
CA TRP A 230 20.17 13.30 11.33
C TRP A 230 20.00 14.32 10.19
N THR A 231 19.92 13.90 8.92
CA THR A 231 19.84 14.83 7.79
C THR A 231 18.55 15.64 7.77
N SER A 232 17.45 15.07 8.29
CA SER A 232 16.16 15.77 8.40
C SER A 232 16.20 16.92 9.43
N PRO A 233 16.60 16.69 10.70
CA PRO A 233 16.83 17.77 11.66
C PRO A 233 17.81 18.84 11.16
N THR A 234 18.92 18.45 10.51
CA THR A 234 19.91 19.42 10.00
C THR A 234 19.35 20.27 8.87
N ALA A 235 18.63 19.68 7.91
CA ALA A 235 17.96 20.43 6.86
C ALA A 235 16.95 21.43 7.44
N PHE A 236 16.14 21.00 8.42
CA PHE A 236 15.15 21.85 9.07
C PHE A 236 15.79 23.03 9.83
N VAL A 237 16.76 22.76 10.69
CA VAL A 237 17.44 23.78 11.50
C VAL A 237 18.23 24.74 10.61
N SER A 238 18.94 24.25 9.60
CA SER A 238 19.68 25.11 8.66
C SER A 238 18.74 26.00 7.83
N CYS A 239 17.58 25.47 7.42
CA CYS A 239 16.54 26.27 6.77
C CYS A 239 16.03 27.40 7.69
N LEU A 240 15.73 27.11 8.95
CA LEU A 240 15.30 28.12 9.93
C LEU A 240 16.37 29.20 10.16
N ILE A 241 17.63 28.81 10.33
CA ILE A 241 18.76 29.75 10.49
C ILE A 241 18.90 30.64 9.25
N ALA A 242 18.76 30.06 8.05
CA ALA A 242 18.80 30.80 6.80
C ALA A 242 17.68 31.86 6.74
N VAL A 243 16.44 31.47 7.01
CA VAL A 243 15.28 32.37 6.99
C VAL A 243 15.44 33.52 8.01
N LEU A 244 15.80 33.21 9.26
CA LEU A 244 16.01 34.22 10.30
C LEU A 244 17.17 35.16 9.95
N SER A 245 18.27 34.63 9.43
CA SER A 245 19.44 35.42 9.05
C SER A 245 19.17 36.31 7.84
N LEU A 246 18.38 35.85 6.88
CA LEU A 246 17.90 36.66 5.76
C LEU A 246 16.99 37.79 6.24
N ALA A 247 16.03 37.50 7.12
CA ALA A 247 15.13 38.52 7.68
C ALA A 247 15.92 39.63 8.40
N LEU A 248 16.91 39.26 9.22
CA LEU A 248 17.77 40.23 9.92
C LEU A 248 18.77 40.94 8.98
N GLY A 249 19.26 40.27 7.95
CA GLY A 249 20.22 40.82 6.98
C GLY A 249 19.58 41.72 5.91
N LEU A 250 18.30 41.53 5.62
CA LEU A 250 17.53 42.36 4.69
C LEU A 250 16.69 43.42 5.41
N GLY A 251 16.52 43.30 6.72
CA GLY A 251 15.79 44.27 7.54
C GLY A 251 16.40 45.68 7.50
N PRO A 252 15.57 46.73 7.66
CA PRO A 252 16.04 48.11 7.66
C PRO A 252 17.05 48.34 8.79
N SER A 253 18.11 49.09 8.49
CA SER A 253 19.09 49.48 9.51
C SER A 253 18.40 50.37 10.54
N ARG A 254 18.53 50.05 11.84
CA ARG A 254 18.02 50.94 12.90
C ARG A 254 18.70 52.30 12.73
N ILE A 255 17.91 53.30 12.37
CA ILE A 255 18.33 54.70 12.41
C ILE A 255 18.62 54.99 13.88
N ARG A 256 19.90 55.14 14.24
CA ARG A 256 20.24 55.65 15.58
C ARG A 256 19.65 57.06 15.63
N GLN A 257 18.60 57.25 16.42
CA GLN A 257 18.20 58.60 16.78
C GLN A 257 19.43 59.25 17.42
N PRO A 258 19.90 60.41 16.92
CA PRO A 258 20.95 61.13 17.58
C PRO A 258 20.49 61.40 19.01
N SER A 259 21.28 60.98 19.98
CA SER A 259 21.00 61.29 21.38
C SER A 259 21.00 62.82 21.48
N ASN A 260 19.83 63.42 21.73
CA ASN A 260 19.72 64.82 22.13
C ASN A 260 20.36 64.96 23.53
N GLN A 261 21.70 64.93 23.59
CA GLN A 261 22.47 65.43 24.70
C GLN A 261 22.65 66.92 24.49
N THR A 262 21.62 67.69 24.83
CA THR A 262 21.80 69.10 25.19
C THR A 262 20.64 69.53 26.07
N VAL A 263 20.80 69.39 27.39
CA VAL A 263 20.42 70.48 28.30
C VAL A 263 21.52 70.56 29.35
N GLN A 264 22.47 71.46 29.10
CA GLN A 264 23.25 72.06 30.16
C GLN A 264 22.28 72.78 31.09
N SER A 265 22.24 72.40 32.36
CA SER A 265 21.73 73.27 33.42
C SER A 265 22.88 73.54 34.38
N VAL A 266 23.45 74.73 34.15
CA VAL A 266 24.01 75.73 35.10
C VAL A 266 24.58 75.19 36.40
#